data_AF-A0A1X1N3S2-F1
#
_entry.id   AF-A0A1X1N3S2-F1
#
_cell.length_a   1.000
_cell.length_b   1.000
_cell.length_c   1.000
_cell.angle_alpha   90.00
_cell.angle_beta   90.00
_cell.angle_gamma   90.00
#
_symmetry.space_group_name_H-M   'P 1'
#
loop_
_entity.id
_entity.type
_entity.pdbx_description
1 polymer ?
#
loop_
_entity_poly.entity_id
_entity_poly.type
_entity_poly.pdbx_seq_one_letter_code
_entity_poly.pdbx_strand_id
1 'polypeptide(L)'
;MTTPTEPLGAVARHIAYLPKFWDKDHDSRTVWRIDWGHPGFTHRTPPQPTTDHQPTVLVRRWDRPAPEHPDETWPYLHRGACLGCTWEGPDRRRTDEAVEDAHDHTHPGWRDLPPLPERRGRHWLTHATHLYPQGWFDQGGPVRTLRTGIEKRHLPGKAPGGGYDLAVKPPKTEHRTAINETLPLEHEVSEAA
;
A
#
# COMPACT_ATOMS: atom_id res chain seq x y z
N MET A 1 -14.71 -6.81 -35.87
CA MET A 1 -15.18 -5.84 -34.87
C MET A 1 -14.03 -5.62 -33.90
N THR A 2 -13.26 -4.56 -34.09
CA THR A 2 -12.17 -4.17 -33.19
C THR A 2 -12.81 -3.70 -31.90
N THR A 3 -12.68 -4.45 -30.81
CA THR A 3 -12.99 -3.95 -29.47
C THR A 3 -12.22 -2.65 -29.29
N PRO A 4 -12.88 -1.52 -28.94
CA PRO A 4 -12.16 -0.27 -28.74
C PRO A 4 -11.09 -0.49 -27.67
N THR A 5 -9.84 -0.19 -28.03
CA THR A 5 -8.70 -0.30 -27.11
C THR A 5 -8.99 0.52 -25.86
N GLU A 6 -9.01 -0.13 -24.70
CA GLU A 6 -9.21 0.58 -23.45
C GLU A 6 -8.09 1.62 -23.24
N PRO A 7 -8.39 2.80 -22.67
CA PRO A 7 -7.36 3.77 -22.32
C PRO A 7 -6.39 3.17 -21.29
N LEU A 8 -5.11 3.49 -21.43
CA LEU A 8 -4.03 3.03 -20.54
C LEU A 8 -3.56 4.17 -19.62
N GLY A 9 -3.23 3.84 -18.38
CA GLY A 9 -2.80 4.76 -17.33
C GLY A 9 -3.95 5.23 -16.44
N ALA A 10 -3.63 5.52 -15.17
CA ALA A 10 -4.63 5.89 -14.17
C ALA A 10 -5.45 7.12 -14.57
N VAL A 11 -4.76 8.16 -15.06
CA VAL A 11 -5.37 9.43 -15.47
C VAL A 11 -6.33 9.22 -16.64
N ALA A 12 -5.87 8.56 -17.72
CA ALA A 12 -6.69 8.35 -18.92
C ALA A 12 -7.92 7.47 -18.64
N ARG A 13 -7.75 6.41 -17.82
CA ARG A 13 -8.87 5.57 -17.38
C ARG A 13 -9.87 6.34 -16.54
N HIS A 14 -9.40 7.17 -15.60
CA HIS A 14 -10.31 7.96 -14.77
C HIS A 14 -11.07 9.03 -15.59
N ILE A 15 -10.41 9.65 -16.57
CA ILE A 15 -11.06 10.55 -17.54
C ILE A 15 -12.17 9.82 -18.31
N ALA A 16 -11.91 8.61 -18.80
CA ALA A 16 -12.92 7.82 -19.51
C ALA A 16 -14.06 7.31 -18.61
N TYR A 17 -13.80 7.18 -17.31
CA TYR A 17 -14.80 6.82 -16.30
C TYR A 17 -15.74 7.98 -15.95
N LEU A 18 -15.23 9.22 -15.84
CA LEU A 18 -15.99 10.36 -15.32
C LEU A 18 -17.36 10.60 -15.99
N PRO A 19 -17.49 10.57 -17.33
CA PRO A 19 -18.81 10.71 -17.97
C PRO A 19 -19.79 9.60 -17.58
N LYS A 20 -19.27 8.37 -17.37
CA LYS A 20 -20.06 7.19 -17.01
C LYS A 20 -20.50 7.21 -15.56
N PHE A 21 -19.80 7.92 -14.68
CA PHE A 21 -20.15 7.98 -13.26
C PHE A 21 -21.54 8.58 -13.03
N TRP A 22 -21.93 9.55 -13.86
CA TRP A 22 -23.23 10.24 -13.75
C TRP A 22 -24.32 9.60 -14.62
N ASP A 23 -23.94 8.66 -15.46
CA ASP A 23 -24.86 7.90 -16.30
C ASP A 23 -25.55 6.81 -15.46
N LYS A 24 -26.86 6.95 -15.27
CA LYS A 24 -27.66 6.01 -14.47
C LYS A 24 -28.00 4.72 -15.23
N ASP A 25 -27.84 4.72 -16.54
CA ASP A 25 -28.21 3.59 -17.40
C ASP A 25 -27.04 2.60 -17.57
N HIS A 26 -25.83 2.97 -17.11
CA HIS A 26 -24.62 2.15 -17.23
C HIS A 26 -23.97 1.86 -15.87
N ASP A 27 -23.59 0.59 -15.62
CA ASP A 27 -22.77 0.23 -14.45
C ASP A 27 -21.31 0.67 -14.67
N SER A 28 -21.03 1.93 -14.32
CA SER A 28 -19.69 2.54 -14.36
C SER A 28 -18.66 1.78 -13.51
N ARG A 29 -19.09 0.90 -12.60
CA ARG A 29 -18.16 0.14 -11.77
C ARG A 29 -17.39 -0.92 -12.54
N THR A 30 -17.91 -1.36 -13.69
CA THR A 30 -17.28 -2.35 -14.58
C THR A 30 -16.08 -1.79 -15.36
N VAL A 31 -15.92 -0.46 -15.38
CA VAL A 31 -14.83 0.24 -16.04
C VAL A 31 -13.73 0.54 -15.01
N TRP A 32 -12.47 0.37 -15.43
CA TRP A 32 -11.33 0.78 -14.62
C TRP A 32 -11.37 2.26 -14.28
N ARG A 33 -11.14 2.58 -13.01
CA ARG A 33 -11.07 3.94 -12.48
C ARG A 33 -10.12 3.99 -11.30
N ILE A 34 -9.64 5.17 -10.93
CA ILE A 34 -8.95 5.34 -9.66
C ILE A 34 -9.93 4.96 -8.53
N ASP A 35 -9.46 4.21 -7.54
CA ASP A 35 -10.27 3.76 -6.42
C ASP A 35 -10.61 4.91 -5.47
N TRP A 36 -11.74 4.78 -4.78
CA TRP A 36 -12.22 5.80 -3.87
C TRP A 36 -11.21 6.08 -2.75
N GLY A 37 -10.87 7.35 -2.55
CA GLY A 37 -9.96 7.77 -1.49
C GLY A 37 -8.48 7.58 -1.82
N HIS A 38 -8.14 7.06 -3.00
CA HIS A 38 -6.77 7.02 -3.49
C HIS A 38 -6.39 8.34 -4.20
N PRO A 39 -5.09 8.70 -4.26
CA PRO A 39 -4.64 9.92 -4.92
C PRO A 39 -5.09 9.98 -6.38
N GLY A 40 -5.55 11.16 -6.81
CA GLY A 40 -6.08 11.37 -8.15
C GLY A 40 -7.54 10.97 -8.34
N PHE A 41 -8.22 10.42 -7.34
CA PHE A 41 -9.66 10.18 -7.40
C PHE A 41 -10.47 11.49 -7.30
N THR A 42 -11.47 11.64 -8.16
CA THR A 42 -12.32 12.83 -8.25
C THR A 42 -13.62 12.49 -8.96
N HIS A 43 -14.70 13.21 -8.63
CA HIS A 43 -16.02 12.98 -9.24
C HIS A 43 -16.39 13.97 -10.34
N ARG A 44 -15.62 15.05 -10.48
CA ARG A 44 -16.04 16.22 -11.24
C ARG A 44 -14.95 16.72 -12.16
N THR A 45 -13.77 16.93 -11.60
CA THR A 45 -12.64 17.47 -12.35
C THR A 45 -11.72 16.32 -12.74
N PRO A 46 -11.35 16.14 -14.01
CA PRO A 46 -10.31 15.21 -14.41
C PRO A 46 -9.02 15.38 -13.58
N PRO A 47 -8.36 14.28 -13.16
CA PRO A 47 -7.01 14.40 -12.62
C PRO A 47 -6.09 14.91 -13.74
N GLN A 48 -5.19 15.84 -13.39
CA GLN A 48 -4.16 16.29 -14.32
C GLN A 48 -2.97 15.34 -14.26
N PRO A 49 -2.34 15.01 -15.39
CA PRO A 49 -1.06 14.31 -15.38
C PRO A 49 -0.04 15.12 -14.58
N THR A 50 0.64 14.47 -13.65
CA THR A 50 1.79 15.05 -12.95
C THR A 50 3.07 14.62 -13.65
N THR A 51 4.14 15.41 -13.57
CA THR A 51 5.47 14.92 -13.99
C THR A 51 6.06 13.96 -12.96
N ASP A 52 5.63 14.10 -11.70
CA ASP A 52 6.12 13.29 -10.60
C ASP A 52 5.38 11.95 -10.56
N HIS A 53 6.15 10.88 -10.39
CA HIS A 53 5.62 9.53 -10.25
C HIS A 53 4.96 9.36 -8.89
N GLN A 54 3.64 9.56 -8.84
CA GLN A 54 2.84 9.41 -7.62
C GLN A 54 2.01 8.10 -7.65
N PRO A 55 1.97 7.32 -6.55
CA PRO A 55 1.28 6.05 -6.51
C PRO A 55 -0.24 6.25 -6.39
N THR A 56 -1.00 5.41 -7.08
CA THR A 56 -2.45 5.29 -6.91
C THR A 56 -2.91 3.86 -7.18
N VAL A 57 -4.21 3.60 -7.00
CA VAL A 57 -4.81 2.30 -7.28
C VAL A 57 -5.96 2.46 -8.25
N LEU A 58 -5.99 1.59 -9.24
CA LEU A 58 -7.13 1.38 -10.11
C LEU A 58 -8.01 0.26 -9.55
N VAL A 59 -9.33 0.40 -9.71
CA VAL A 59 -10.32 -0.62 -9.37
C VAL A 59 -11.31 -0.80 -10.51
N ARG A 60 -11.77 -2.04 -10.70
CA ARG A 60 -12.99 -2.36 -11.45
C ARG A 60 -13.76 -3.47 -10.75
N ARG A 61 -15.08 -3.43 -10.85
CA ARG A 61 -15.96 -4.53 -10.51
C ARG A 61 -15.76 -5.65 -11.54
N TRP A 62 -15.64 -6.87 -11.05
CA TRP A 62 -15.34 -8.04 -11.86
C TRP A 62 -16.42 -9.10 -11.78
N ASP A 63 -16.76 -9.57 -10.58
CA ASP A 63 -17.78 -10.61 -10.30
C ASP A 63 -17.69 -11.85 -11.23
N ARG A 64 -16.46 -12.27 -11.54
CA ARG A 64 -16.13 -13.35 -12.47
C ARG A 64 -14.95 -14.17 -11.93
N PRO A 65 -14.66 -15.36 -12.51
CA PRO A 65 -13.46 -16.13 -12.18
C PRO A 65 -12.20 -15.26 -12.25
N ALA A 66 -11.32 -15.41 -11.27
CA ALA A 66 -10.10 -14.63 -11.20
C ALA A 66 -9.18 -14.97 -12.39
N PRO A 67 -8.42 -13.99 -12.91
CA PRO A 67 -7.52 -14.23 -14.04
C PRO A 67 -6.51 -15.36 -13.79
N GLU A 68 -6.00 -15.48 -12.56
CA GLU A 68 -4.96 -16.46 -12.19
C GLU A 68 -5.51 -17.63 -11.34
N HIS A 69 -6.76 -17.53 -10.87
CA HIS A 69 -7.42 -18.52 -10.01
C HIS A 69 -8.86 -18.77 -10.50
N PRO A 70 -9.04 -19.54 -11.59
CA PRO A 70 -10.35 -19.69 -12.22
C PRO A 70 -11.38 -20.43 -11.36
N ASP A 71 -10.93 -21.09 -10.29
CA ASP A 71 -11.74 -21.72 -9.24
C ASP A 71 -12.28 -20.72 -8.21
N GLU A 72 -11.77 -19.49 -8.18
CA GLU A 72 -12.24 -18.42 -7.31
C GLU A 72 -12.93 -17.30 -8.10
N THR A 73 -14.09 -16.85 -7.60
CA THR A 73 -14.74 -15.63 -8.12
C THR A 73 -14.28 -14.42 -7.32
N TRP A 74 -13.76 -13.40 -7.99
CA TRP A 74 -13.36 -12.15 -7.35
C TRP A 74 -14.39 -11.04 -7.64
N PRO A 75 -14.87 -10.32 -6.62
CA PRO A 75 -15.84 -9.25 -6.82
C PRO A 75 -15.22 -8.01 -7.49
N TYR A 76 -13.93 -7.77 -7.22
CA TYR A 76 -13.18 -6.64 -7.74
C TYR A 76 -11.79 -7.06 -8.19
N LEU A 77 -11.27 -6.32 -9.17
CA LEU A 77 -9.87 -6.33 -9.55
C LEU A 77 -9.25 -4.98 -9.18
N HIS A 78 -8.02 -5.04 -8.69
CA HIS A 78 -7.23 -3.87 -8.34
C HIS A 78 -5.92 -3.89 -9.12
N ARG A 79 -5.39 -2.72 -9.49
CA ARG A 79 -4.05 -2.59 -10.05
C ARG A 79 -3.34 -1.44 -9.40
N GLY A 80 -2.06 -1.62 -9.08
CA GLY A 80 -1.20 -0.48 -8.82
C GLY A 80 -1.11 0.39 -10.07
N ALA A 81 -1.05 1.70 -9.93
CA ALA A 81 -0.86 2.58 -11.07
C ALA A 81 -0.07 3.83 -10.70
N CYS A 82 0.47 4.49 -11.72
CA CYS A 82 1.15 5.76 -11.59
C CYS A 82 0.26 6.90 -12.07
N LEU A 83 0.28 8.03 -11.36
CA LEU A 83 -0.34 9.29 -11.84
C LEU A 83 0.56 10.06 -12.80
N GLY A 84 1.87 9.79 -12.80
CA GLY A 84 2.85 10.50 -13.62
C GLY A 84 3.17 9.85 -14.97
N CYS A 85 2.83 8.57 -15.15
CA CYS A 85 3.01 7.86 -16.41
C CYS A 85 1.91 6.83 -16.65
N THR A 86 1.98 6.08 -17.74
CA THR A 86 0.96 5.08 -18.12
C THR A 86 1.15 3.71 -17.47
N TRP A 87 2.06 3.57 -16.52
CA TRP A 87 2.35 2.29 -15.86
C TRP A 87 1.14 1.80 -15.03
N GLU A 88 0.84 0.51 -15.18
CA GLU A 88 -0.16 -0.24 -14.44
C GLU A 88 0.45 -1.58 -14.01
N GLY A 89 0.22 -1.96 -12.76
CA GLY A 89 0.61 -3.24 -12.20
C GLY A 89 -0.32 -4.40 -12.63
N PRO A 90 0.01 -5.62 -12.20
CA PRO A 90 -0.80 -6.80 -12.44
C PRO A 90 -2.17 -6.73 -11.75
N ASP A 91 -3.08 -7.59 -12.17
CA ASP A 91 -4.39 -7.75 -11.56
C ASP A 91 -4.26 -8.36 -10.15
N ARG A 92 -4.64 -7.60 -9.13
CA ARG A 92 -4.62 -8.00 -7.72
C ARG A 92 -6.01 -8.21 -7.18
N ARG A 93 -6.13 -9.18 -6.26
CA ARG A 93 -7.36 -9.39 -5.50
C ARG A 93 -7.58 -8.28 -4.49
N ARG A 94 -6.51 -7.82 -3.84
CA ARG A 94 -6.57 -6.86 -2.74
C ARG A 94 -6.00 -5.51 -3.14
N THR A 95 -6.64 -4.44 -2.67
CA THR A 95 -6.13 -3.07 -2.77
C THR A 95 -4.74 -2.93 -2.17
N ASP A 96 -4.45 -3.61 -1.05
CA ASP A 96 -3.15 -3.52 -0.37
C ASP A 96 -1.99 -3.95 -1.29
N GLU A 97 -2.14 -5.08 -2.00
CA GLU A 97 -1.14 -5.59 -2.96
C GLU A 97 -0.94 -4.61 -4.13
N ALA A 98 -2.04 -4.04 -4.65
CA ALA A 98 -1.98 -3.04 -5.70
C ALA A 98 -1.28 -1.75 -5.25
N VAL A 99 -1.49 -1.32 -4.00
CA VAL A 99 -0.75 -0.19 -3.43
C VAL A 99 0.74 -0.51 -3.37
N GLU A 100 1.13 -1.69 -2.90
CA GLU A 100 2.53 -2.09 -2.83
C GLU A 100 3.20 -2.09 -4.21
N ASP A 101 2.54 -2.65 -5.24
CA ASP A 101 3.04 -2.62 -6.63
C ASP A 101 3.25 -1.18 -7.11
N ALA A 102 2.31 -0.27 -6.80
CA ALA A 102 2.44 1.14 -7.18
C ALA A 102 3.65 1.82 -6.52
N HIS A 103 4.00 1.41 -5.29
CA HIS A 103 5.19 1.93 -4.61
C HIS A 103 6.47 1.30 -5.14
N ASP A 104 6.46 0.02 -5.55
CA ASP A 104 7.59 -0.61 -6.23
C ASP A 104 7.96 0.14 -7.52
N HIS A 105 6.97 0.70 -8.22
CA HIS A 105 7.19 1.55 -9.39
C HIS A 105 7.60 2.99 -9.05
N THR A 106 6.92 3.65 -8.11
CA THR A 106 7.06 5.10 -7.87
C THR A 106 8.18 5.46 -6.89
N HIS A 107 8.49 4.56 -5.94
CA HIS A 107 9.45 4.80 -4.87
C HIS A 107 10.37 3.59 -4.67
N PRO A 108 11.25 3.27 -5.63
CA PRO A 108 12.17 2.14 -5.50
C PRO A 108 12.96 2.18 -4.18
N GLY A 109 13.13 1.01 -3.54
CA GLY A 109 13.81 0.89 -2.24
C GLY A 109 12.93 1.17 -1.03
N TRP A 110 11.65 1.54 -1.20
CA TRP A 110 10.74 1.76 -0.06
C TRP A 110 10.64 0.54 0.86
N ARG A 111 10.73 -0.69 0.29
CA ARG A 111 10.67 -1.96 1.03
C ARG A 111 11.85 -2.19 1.97
N ASP A 112 12.96 -1.48 1.77
CA ASP A 112 14.17 -1.61 2.59
C ASP A 112 14.21 -0.60 3.74
N LEU A 113 13.31 0.39 3.75
CA LEU A 113 13.27 1.43 4.77
C LEU A 113 12.76 0.91 6.11
N PRO A 114 13.31 1.33 7.25
CA PRO A 114 12.91 0.79 8.54
C PRO A 114 11.43 1.10 8.84
N PRO A 115 10.64 0.09 9.28
CA PRO A 115 9.28 0.33 9.70
C PRO A 115 9.25 1.04 11.06
N LEU A 116 8.42 2.06 11.17
CA LEU A 116 8.28 2.91 12.36
C LEU A 116 7.14 2.43 13.27
N PRO A 117 7.19 2.72 14.57
CA PRO A 117 6.09 2.39 15.46
C PRO A 117 4.83 3.19 15.12
N GLU A 118 3.66 2.57 15.32
CA GLU A 118 2.34 3.18 15.11
C GLU A 118 2.10 4.42 15.98
N ARG A 119 2.64 4.43 17.21
CA ARG A 119 2.45 5.54 18.14
C ARG A 119 3.29 6.74 17.75
N ARG A 120 2.65 7.74 17.12
CA ARG A 120 3.28 9.00 16.71
C ARG A 120 3.43 9.97 17.89
N GLY A 121 4.49 9.80 18.67
CA GLY A 121 4.87 10.72 19.76
C GLY A 121 5.44 12.05 19.26
N ARG A 122 5.76 12.96 20.20
CA ARG A 122 6.26 14.33 19.93
C ARG A 122 7.47 14.38 18.98
N HIS A 123 8.34 13.36 19.01
CA HIS A 123 9.57 13.30 18.20
C HIS A 123 9.48 12.35 17.00
N TRP A 124 8.29 11.78 16.73
CA TRP A 124 8.13 10.75 15.71
C TRP A 124 8.51 11.25 14.31
N LEU A 125 8.10 12.47 13.95
CA LEU A 125 8.41 13.03 12.63
C LEU A 125 9.91 13.25 12.47
N THR A 126 10.58 13.81 13.49
CA THR A 126 12.04 13.98 13.49
C THR A 126 12.75 12.65 13.36
N HIS A 127 12.29 11.62 14.05
CA HIS A 127 12.86 10.28 13.94
C HIS A 127 12.67 9.69 12.54
N ALA A 128 11.47 9.83 11.96
CA ALA A 128 11.17 9.39 10.61
C ALA A 128 12.09 10.06 9.57
N THR A 129 12.26 11.39 9.64
CA THR A 129 13.09 12.14 8.69
C THR A 129 14.59 11.85 8.80
N HIS A 130 15.06 11.33 9.94
CA HIS A 130 16.46 10.89 10.08
C HIS A 130 16.70 9.48 9.53
N LEU A 131 15.69 8.62 9.56
CA LEU A 131 15.80 7.22 9.11
C LEU A 131 15.54 7.05 7.62
N TYR A 132 14.80 7.97 7.01
CA TYR A 132 14.40 7.92 5.61
C TYR A 132 15.31 8.83 4.77
N PRO A 133 15.48 8.55 3.46
CA PRO A 133 16.30 9.38 2.59
C PRO A 133 15.89 10.86 2.63
N GLN A 134 16.85 11.76 2.45
CA GLN A 134 16.57 13.19 2.38
C GLN A 134 15.60 13.49 1.23
N GLY A 135 14.57 14.30 1.49
CA GLY A 135 13.54 14.64 0.50
C GLY A 135 12.50 13.54 0.23
N TRP A 136 12.60 12.37 0.89
CA TRP A 136 11.70 11.24 0.67
C TRP A 136 10.22 11.61 0.81
N PHE A 137 9.87 12.31 1.89
CA PHE A 137 8.50 12.71 2.15
C PHE A 137 8.03 13.88 1.28
N ASP A 138 8.96 14.76 0.85
CA ASP A 138 8.64 15.87 -0.04
C ASP A 138 8.24 15.37 -1.43
N GLN A 139 8.75 14.20 -1.83
CA GLN A 139 8.38 13.49 -3.05
C GLN A 139 7.12 12.63 -2.91
N GLY A 140 6.43 12.67 -1.76
CA GLY A 140 5.26 11.84 -1.51
C GLY A 140 5.58 10.40 -1.10
N GLY A 141 6.83 10.14 -0.69
CA GLY A 141 7.28 8.83 -0.28
C GLY A 141 6.46 8.23 0.87
N PRO A 142 6.23 6.91 0.86
CA PRO A 142 5.45 6.27 1.91
C PRO A 142 6.21 6.24 3.23
N VAL A 143 5.47 6.14 4.33
CA VAL A 143 6.00 5.69 5.62
C VAL A 143 5.58 4.25 5.86
N ARG A 144 6.50 3.41 6.33
CA ARG A 144 6.19 2.05 6.76
C ARG A 144 5.87 2.08 8.24
N THR A 145 4.69 1.60 8.63
CA THR A 145 4.23 1.61 10.02
C THR A 145 3.98 0.20 10.52
N LEU A 146 4.65 -0.20 11.60
CA LEU A 146 4.36 -1.45 12.29
C LEU A 146 2.97 -1.38 12.93
N ARG A 147 2.02 -2.20 12.44
CA ARG A 147 0.66 -2.25 12.98
C ARG A 147 0.38 -3.57 13.65
N THR A 148 0.09 -3.50 14.96
CA THR A 148 -0.29 -4.64 15.80
C THR A 148 -1.80 -4.76 15.97
N GLY A 149 -2.57 -3.74 15.60
CA GLY A 149 -4.03 -3.68 15.76
C GLY A 149 -4.84 -4.38 14.67
N ILE A 150 -6.16 -4.15 14.71
CA ILE A 150 -7.13 -4.69 13.75
C ILE A 150 -6.97 -4.02 12.38
N GLU A 151 -6.63 -2.72 12.35
CA GLU A 151 -6.50 -1.95 11.10
C GLU A 151 -5.18 -2.26 10.40
N LYS A 152 -5.26 -3.08 9.35
CA LYS A 152 -4.11 -3.59 8.60
C LYS A 152 -4.01 -3.02 7.18
N ARG A 153 -4.91 -2.11 6.79
CA ARG A 153 -4.95 -1.56 5.43
C ARG A 153 -3.95 -0.43 5.25
N HIS A 154 -3.41 -0.27 4.06
CA HIS A 154 -2.64 0.93 3.73
C HIS A 154 -3.53 2.17 3.71
N LEU A 155 -3.02 3.31 4.19
CA LEU A 155 -3.79 4.54 4.30
C LEU A 155 -3.21 5.62 3.38
N PRO A 156 -3.91 5.99 2.30
CA PRO A 156 -3.51 7.12 1.46
C PRO A 156 -3.50 8.44 2.24
N GLY A 157 -2.54 9.32 1.95
CA GLY A 157 -2.52 10.68 2.52
C GLY A 157 -2.11 10.77 4.00
N LYS A 158 -1.56 9.70 4.58
CA LYS A 158 -1.24 9.62 6.02
C LYS A 158 0.25 9.60 6.34
N ALA A 159 1.13 9.51 5.34
CA ALA A 159 2.55 9.77 5.53
C ALA A 159 2.82 11.27 5.73
N PRO A 160 3.97 11.63 6.32
CA PRO A 160 4.50 12.98 6.17
C PRO A 160 4.56 13.36 4.68
N GLY A 161 4.26 14.62 4.36
CA GLY A 161 4.22 15.08 2.97
C GLY A 161 3.02 14.61 2.14
N GLY A 162 2.08 13.85 2.73
CA GLY A 162 0.84 13.44 2.06
C GLY A 162 0.93 12.12 1.28
N GLY A 163 2.01 11.36 1.44
CA GLY A 163 2.15 10.01 0.89
C GLY A 163 1.33 8.94 1.65
N TYR A 164 1.62 7.66 1.38
CA TYR A 164 0.93 6.53 2.01
C TYR A 164 1.51 6.12 3.36
N ASP A 165 0.65 5.85 4.34
CA ASP A 165 1.02 5.06 5.53
C ASP A 165 0.79 3.57 5.24
N LEU A 166 1.90 2.87 4.96
CA LEU A 166 1.93 1.47 4.62
C LEU A 166 2.01 0.63 5.89
N ALA A 167 0.88 0.01 6.25
CA ALA A 167 0.80 -1.01 7.29
C ALA A 167 1.76 -2.19 7.02
N VAL A 168 2.73 -2.38 7.92
CA VAL A 168 3.62 -3.54 7.94
C VAL A 168 3.26 -4.38 9.15
N LYS A 169 3.07 -5.69 8.95
CA LYS A 169 2.88 -6.61 10.08
C LYS A 169 4.22 -6.76 10.81
N PRO A 170 4.24 -6.73 12.15
CA PRO A 170 5.45 -7.10 12.86
C PRO A 170 5.85 -8.52 12.46
N PRO A 171 7.16 -8.83 12.37
CA PRO A 171 7.60 -10.20 12.21
C PRO A 171 6.94 -11.05 13.29
N LYS A 172 6.52 -12.27 12.96
CA LYS A 172 6.04 -13.21 13.97
C LYS A 172 7.19 -13.41 14.95
N THR A 173 7.04 -12.92 16.18
CA THR A 173 7.97 -13.26 17.25
C THR A 173 7.85 -14.77 17.43
N GLU A 174 8.82 -15.53 16.93
CA GLU A 174 8.98 -16.90 17.40
C GLU A 174 9.16 -16.79 18.90
N HIS A 175 8.31 -17.48 19.67
CA HIS A 175 8.50 -17.61 21.10
C HIS A 175 9.84 -18.32 21.29
N ARG A 176 10.93 -17.55 21.42
CA ARG A 176 12.17 -18.06 21.99
C ARG A 176 11.85 -18.34 23.45
N THR A 177 11.47 -19.57 23.73
CA THR A 177 11.44 -20.10 25.09
C THR A 177 12.84 -19.83 25.64
N ALA A 178 12.94 -18.89 26.57
CA ALA A 178 14.16 -18.70 27.32
C ALA A 178 14.48 -20.07 27.93
N ILE A 179 15.58 -20.67 27.49
CA ILE A 179 16.14 -21.81 28.19
C ILE A 179 16.49 -21.23 29.56
N ASN A 180 15.75 -21.63 30.60
CA ASN A 180 16.21 -21.47 31.97
C ASN A 180 17.47 -22.34 32.07
N GLU A 181 18.62 -21.76 31.73
CA GLU A 181 19.91 -22.28 32.18
C GLU A 181 19.90 -22.12 33.70
N THR A 182 19.40 -23.16 34.37
CA THR A 182 19.71 -23.46 35.76
C THR A 182 21.23 -23.56 35.86
N LEU A 183 21.87 -22.46 36.22
CA LEU A 183 23.19 -22.47 36.86
C LEU A 183 23.07 -23.33 38.12
N PRO A 184 23.78 -24.45 38.25
CA PRO A 184 23.91 -25.11 39.53
C PRO A 184 24.68 -24.18 40.46
N LEU A 185 24.00 -23.65 41.49
CA LEU A 185 24.66 -23.09 42.66
C LEU A 185 25.24 -24.27 43.44
N GLU A 186 26.47 -24.66 43.12
CA GLU A 186 27.25 -25.55 43.98
C GLU A 186 27.64 -24.76 45.24
N HIS A 187 26.78 -24.85 46.25
CA HIS A 187 27.13 -24.57 47.64
C HIS A 187 27.77 -25.84 48.21
N GLU A 188 29.10 -25.93 48.20
CA GLU A 188 29.80 -26.82 49.12
C GLU A 188 30.34 -26.00 50.30
N VAL A 189 29.59 -26.12 51.39
CA VAL A 189 30.07 -25.90 52.75
C VAL A 189 30.89 -27.13 53.12
N SER A 190 32.16 -26.96 53.47
CA SER A 190 32.74 -27.82 54.50
C SER A 190 33.83 -27.11 55.29
N GLU A 191 33.70 -27.27 56.61
CA GLU A 191 34.47 -26.70 57.69
C GLU A 191 35.92 -27.20 57.76
N ALA A 192 36.70 -26.43 58.50
CA ALA A 192 38.05 -26.72 58.92
C ALA A 192 38.17 -27.94 59.84
N ALA A 193 39.26 -28.70 59.68
CA ALA A 193 40.12 -29.21 60.76
C ALA A 193 41.47 -29.65 60.19
#